data_AF-A0A6V8LJK2-F1
#
_entry.id   AF-A0A6V8LJK2-F1
#
_cell.length_a   1.000
_cell.length_b   1.000
_cell.length_c   1.000
_cell.angle_alpha   90.00
_cell.angle_beta   90.00
_cell.angle_gamma   90.00
#
_symmetry.space_group_name_H-M   'P 1'
#
loop_
_entity.id
_entity.type
_entity.pdbx_description
1 polymer ?
#
loop_
_entity_poly.entity_id
_entity_poly.type
_entity_poly.pdbx_seq_one_letter_code
_entity_poly.pdbx_strand_id
1 'polypeptide(L)'
;MPPFDLNRLATGGSLSLTRPTLAHFIARDDELARRAADVLGWVADGTLTITVGGRYPLAAAPRAHDDLQSRRTTGKLLLIP
;
A
#
# COMPACT_ATOMS: atom_id res chain seq x y z
N MET A 1 12.43 -6.53 -16.58
CA MET A 1 11.17 -6.57 -17.37
C MET A 1 11.37 -5.70 -18.60
N PRO A 2 11.00 -6.17 -19.81
CA PRO A 2 11.08 -5.34 -21.01
C PRO A 2 10.09 -4.16 -20.92
N PRO A 3 10.35 -3.04 -21.64
CA PRO A 3 9.41 -1.91 -21.71
C PRO A 3 8.02 -2.34 -22.20
N PHE A 4 6.97 -1.72 -21.66
CA PHE A 4 5.61 -1.94 -22.11
C PHE A 4 5.31 -1.07 -23.34
N ASP A 5 4.81 -1.68 -24.42
CA ASP A 5 4.43 -0.97 -25.64
C ASP A 5 3.07 -0.27 -25.48
N LEU A 6 3.09 1.06 -25.42
CA LEU A 6 1.91 1.91 -25.25
C LEU A 6 0.96 1.88 -26.46
N ASN A 7 1.43 1.57 -27.67
CA ASN A 7 0.56 1.52 -28.85
C ASN A 7 -0.53 0.45 -28.75
N ARG A 8 -0.28 -0.60 -27.96
CA ARG A 8 -1.25 -1.66 -27.68
C ARG A 8 -2.51 -1.14 -26.99
N LEU A 9 -2.43 -0.01 -26.27
CA LEU A 9 -3.57 0.60 -25.59
C LEU A 9 -4.60 1.15 -26.59
N ALA A 10 -4.15 1.65 -27.75
CA ALA A 10 -5.03 2.18 -28.79
C ALA A 10 -5.86 1.06 -29.44
N THR A 11 -5.21 -0.06 -29.78
CA THR A 11 -5.89 -1.23 -30.36
C THR A 11 -6.75 -2.01 -29.34
N GLY A 12 -6.51 -1.80 -28.05
CA GLY A 12 -7.24 -2.46 -26.95
C GLY A 12 -8.56 -1.79 -26.55
N GLY A 13 -9.04 -0.80 -27.32
CA GLY A 13 -10.25 -0.04 -27.00
C GLY A 13 -9.99 1.21 -26.19
N SER A 14 -8.94 1.97 -26.52
CA SER A 14 -8.60 3.25 -25.87
C SER A 14 -8.34 3.10 -24.36
N LEU A 15 -7.47 2.15 -24.01
CA LEU A 15 -7.10 1.88 -22.63
C LEU A 15 -6.20 2.97 -22.04
N SER A 16 -6.29 3.18 -20.73
CA SER A 16 -5.46 4.13 -19.99
C SER A 16 -4.48 3.42 -19.05
N LEU A 17 -3.29 3.98 -18.88
CA LEU A 17 -2.26 3.48 -17.95
C LEU A 17 -1.82 4.62 -17.02
N THR A 18 -1.86 4.37 -15.71
CA THR A 18 -1.40 5.33 -14.70
C THR A 18 -0.50 4.63 -13.69
N ARG A 19 0.62 5.26 -13.31
CA ARG A 19 1.49 4.83 -12.20
C ARG A 19 1.31 5.80 -11.02
N PRO A 20 0.29 5.63 -10.17
CA PRO A 20 0.05 6.54 -9.07
C PRO A 20 1.13 6.41 -8.00
N THR A 21 1.44 7.53 -7.35
CA THR A 21 2.27 7.59 -6.14
C THR A 21 1.48 8.33 -5.07
N LEU A 22 1.52 7.84 -3.83
CA LEU A 22 0.75 8.41 -2.71
C LEU A 22 0.91 9.93 -2.61
N ALA A 23 2.15 10.44 -2.74
CA ALA A 23 2.46 11.87 -2.65
C ALA A 23 1.60 12.77 -3.56
N HIS A 24 1.14 12.30 -4.72
CA HIS A 24 0.27 13.09 -5.61
C HIS A 24 -1.18 13.16 -5.14
N PHE A 25 -1.57 12.34 -4.17
CA PHE A 25 -2.93 12.29 -3.60
C PHE A 25 -3.01 12.88 -2.19
N ILE A 26 -1.87 13.22 -1.60
CA ILE A 26 -1.74 13.88 -0.29
C ILE A 26 -0.81 15.09 -0.41
N ALA A 27 -0.88 15.82 -1.52
CA ALA A 27 0.06 16.90 -1.84
C ALA A 27 -0.13 18.14 -0.95
N ARG A 28 -1.31 18.26 -0.34
CA ARG A 28 -1.67 19.34 0.59
C ARG A 28 -2.07 18.75 1.94
N ASP A 29 -1.82 19.49 3.01
CA ASP A 29 -2.08 19.03 4.38
C ASP A 29 -3.56 18.70 4.62
N ASP A 30 -4.49 19.47 4.05
CA ASP A 30 -5.93 19.21 4.14
C ASP A 30 -6.36 17.93 3.40
N GLU A 31 -5.67 17.57 2.32
CA GLU A 31 -5.90 16.28 1.63
C GLU A 31 -5.43 15.10 2.46
N LEU A 32 -4.25 15.21 3.07
CA LEU A 32 -3.74 14.21 3.99
C LEU A 32 -4.69 14.04 5.18
N ALA A 33 -5.06 15.14 5.84
CA ALA A 33 -5.90 15.14 7.01
C ALA A 33 -7.26 14.49 6.74
N ARG A 34 -7.92 14.87 5.63
CA ARG A 34 -9.21 14.29 5.23
C ARG A 34 -9.12 12.80 4.97
N ARG A 35 -8.13 12.34 4.20
CA ARG A 35 -7.96 10.91 3.89
C ARG A 35 -7.61 10.08 5.13
N ALA A 36 -6.81 10.65 6.04
CA ALA A 36 -6.50 10.01 7.32
C ALA A 36 -7.77 9.89 8.17
N ALA A 37 -8.60 10.93 8.23
CA ALA A 37 -9.88 10.89 8.92
C ALA A 37 -10.82 9.83 8.36
N ASP A 38 -10.90 9.67 7.03
CA ASP A 38 -11.69 8.61 6.39
C ASP A 38 -11.22 7.21 6.84
N VAL A 39 -9.92 6.92 6.70
CA VAL A 39 -9.36 5.60 7.04
C VAL A 39 -9.48 5.29 8.54
N LEU A 40 -9.17 6.26 9.40
CA LEU A 40 -9.26 6.07 10.85
C LEU A 40 -10.71 5.99 11.33
N GLY A 41 -11.61 6.74 10.69
CA GLY A 41 -13.06 6.65 10.91
C GLY A 41 -13.57 5.24 10.63
N TRP A 42 -13.20 4.66 9.49
CA TRP A 42 -13.57 3.28 9.15
C TRP A 42 -13.00 2.23 10.11
N VAL A 43 -11.82 2.48 10.67
CA VAL A 43 -11.28 1.61 11.73
C VAL A 43 -12.10 1.75 13.01
N ALA A 44 -12.46 2.98 13.39
CA ALA A 44 -13.21 3.27 14.60
C ALA A 44 -14.66 2.74 14.55
N ASP A 45 -15.32 2.83 13.39
CA ASP A 45 -16.69 2.37 13.19
C ASP A 45 -16.81 0.88 12.82
N GLY A 46 -15.67 0.20 12.59
CA GLY A 46 -15.61 -1.23 12.30
C GLY A 46 -15.76 -1.60 10.82
N THR A 47 -15.98 -0.63 9.93
CA THR A 47 -16.01 -0.84 8.46
C THR A 47 -14.70 -1.42 7.94
N LEU A 48 -13.57 -1.02 8.53
CA LEU A 48 -12.23 -1.49 8.18
C LEU A 48 -11.60 -2.25 9.35
N THR A 49 -11.47 -3.57 9.22
CA THR A 49 -10.71 -4.41 10.16
C THR A 49 -9.24 -4.52 9.75
N ILE A 50 -8.32 -4.18 10.66
CA ILE A 50 -6.87 -4.29 10.41
C ILE A 50 -6.34 -5.65 10.87
N THR A 51 -5.82 -6.44 9.93
CA THR A 51 -5.13 -7.70 10.23
C THR A 51 -3.63 -7.48 10.44
N VAL A 52 -3.12 -7.80 11.63
CA VAL A 52 -1.69 -7.85 11.93
C VAL A 52 -1.20 -9.28 11.78
N GLY A 53 -0.44 -9.54 10.71
CA GLY A 53 0.06 -10.87 10.35
C GLY A 53 1.38 -11.26 11.02
N GLY A 54 2.09 -10.29 11.59
CA GLY A 54 3.35 -10.56 12.27
C GLY A 54 3.84 -9.37 13.10
N ARG A 55 4.53 -9.69 14.19
CA ARG A 55 5.24 -8.73 15.04
C ARG A 55 6.65 -9.23 15.23
N TYR A 56 7.62 -8.36 14.98
CA TYR A 56 9.03 -8.66 15.05
C TYR A 56 9.69 -7.61 15.95
N PRO A 57 10.65 -7.97 16.82
CA PRO A 57 11.53 -6.96 17.40
C PRO A 57 12.20 -6.14 16.30
N LEU A 58 12.50 -4.87 16.54
CA LEU A 58 13.16 -3.99 15.57
C LEU A 58 14.49 -4.59 15.08
N ALA A 59 15.23 -5.23 15.97
CA ALA A 59 16.46 -5.95 15.66
C ALA A 59 16.27 -7.11 14.64
N ALA A 60 15.05 -7.61 14.49
CA ALA A 60 14.69 -8.66 13.53
C ALA A 60 14.09 -8.11 12.23
N ALA A 61 14.26 -6.82 11.92
CA ALA A 61 13.83 -6.23 10.66
C ALA A 61 14.31 -7.00 9.39
N PRO A 62 15.55 -7.54 9.33
CA PRO A 62 15.97 -8.34 8.18
C PRO A 62 15.05 -9.54 7.92
N ARG A 63 14.67 -10.26 8.98
CA ARG A 63 13.76 -11.40 8.89
C ARG A 63 12.35 -10.97 8.45
N ALA A 64 11.85 -9.85 8.96
CA ALA A 64 10.55 -9.32 8.53
C ALA A 64 10.53 -9.01 7.02
N HIS A 65 11.64 -8.50 6.47
CA HIS A 65 11.80 -8.28 5.04
C HIS A 65 11.88 -9.59 4.24
N ASP A 66 12.65 -10.57 4.71
CA ASP A 66 12.74 -11.89 4.06
C ASP A 66 11.37 -12.57 3.98
N ASP A 67 10.61 -12.56 5.07
CA ASP A 67 9.25 -13.10 5.14
C ASP A 67 8.29 -12.36 4.18
N LEU A 68 8.39 -11.03 4.10
CA LEU A 68 7.59 -10.21 3.19
C LEU A 68 7.92 -10.49 1.71
N GLN A 69 9.20 -10.51 1.35
CA GLN A 69 9.68 -10.69 -0.03
C GLN A 69 9.42 -12.12 -0.55
N SER A 70 9.52 -13.11 0.34
CA SER A 70 9.19 -14.50 0.04
C SER A 70 7.68 -14.78 -0.03
N ARG A 71 6.84 -13.76 0.20
CA ARG A 71 5.37 -13.84 0.15
C ARG A 71 4.79 -14.83 1.16
N ARG A 72 5.45 -15.02 2.31
CA ARG A 72 4.97 -15.89 3.40
C ARG A 72 3.98 -15.21 4.35
N THR A 73 3.75 -13.90 4.17
CA THR A 73 2.99 -13.07 5.11
C THR A 73 1.69 -12.55 4.49
N THR A 74 0.65 -12.43 5.31
CA THR A 74 -0.60 -11.76 4.97
C THR A 74 -0.91 -10.69 6.02
N GLY A 75 -1.45 -9.55 5.62
CA GLY A 75 -1.73 -8.44 6.53
C GLY A 75 -0.50 -7.56 6.82
N LYS A 76 -0.58 -6.74 7.87
CA LYS A 76 0.50 -5.82 8.26
C LYS A 76 1.53 -6.52 9.13
N LEU A 77 2.81 -6.22 8.90
CA LEU A 77 3.91 -6.59 9.78
C LEU A 77 4.32 -5.37 10.60
N LEU A 78 4.54 -5.56 11.90
CA LEU A 78 4.97 -4.50 12.81
C LEU A 78 6.37 -4.79 13.32
N LEU A 79 7.19 -3.75 13.37
CA LEU A 79 8.46 -3.74 14.09
C LEU A 79 8.22 -3.12 15.47
N ILE A 80 8.61 -3.86 16.52
CA ILE A 80 8.46 -3.46 17.92
C ILE A 80 9.82 -2.94 18.41
N PRO A 81 9.94 -1.68 18.84
CA PRO A 81 11.18 -1.08 19.33
C PRO A 81 11.86 -1.89 20.44
#